data_AF-A0A9W8ZTH7-F1
#
_entry.id   AF-A0A9W8ZTH7-F1
#
_cell.length_a   1.000
_cell.length_b   1.000
_cell.length_c   1.000
_cell.angle_alpha   90.00
_cell.angle_beta   90.00
_cell.angle_gamma   90.00
#
_symmetry.space_group_name_H-M   'P 1'
#
loop_
_entity.id
_entity.type
_entity.pdbx_description
1 polymer ?
#
loop_
_entity_poly.entity_id
_entity_poly.type
_entity_poly.pdbx_seq_one_letter_code
_entity_poly.pdbx_strand_id
1 'polypeptide(L)'
;MDSTSSFAPCRPQIFSPSSPAPHITTTDGWITAHFNESTATLPNVEGFTRYWRPSFSPNHGQNQSQSSTVNFVLPTTQWIAINRGSSSSLSSTPRIPELKAAFDALASRHRINGHLTLTVSTLDELAYQYHVLSGKWMIFANRDTIDALWRDVVQMVCMYRKRGTAKVSVNEDDRDNRVICVYVENFADFEEVRGLREDLRTVVGVKKKIPFKMDAYTHMGIYTGNQWGIPPTRWFE
;
A
#
# COMPACT_ATOMS: atom_id res chain seq x y z
N MET A 1 1.31 12.53 -54.91
CA MET A 1 1.13 13.32 -53.68
C MET A 1 -0.01 12.68 -52.94
N ASP A 2 0.26 11.86 -51.94
CA ASP A 2 -0.74 11.48 -50.95
C ASP A 2 0.00 11.31 -49.62
N SER A 3 -0.16 12.32 -48.79
CA SER A 3 0.39 12.43 -47.45
C SER A 3 -0.48 11.64 -46.49
N THR A 4 -0.09 10.39 -46.22
CA THR A 4 -0.60 9.65 -45.07
C THR A 4 -0.02 10.26 -43.79
N SER A 5 -0.73 11.22 -43.23
CA SER A 5 -0.53 11.68 -41.85
C SER A 5 -0.88 10.52 -40.92
N SER A 6 0.14 9.84 -40.39
CA SER A 6 -0.03 8.92 -39.29
C SER A 6 -0.25 9.73 -38.02
N PHE A 7 -1.49 9.76 -37.54
CA PHE A 7 -1.77 10.16 -36.16
C PHE A 7 -1.17 9.07 -35.25
N ALA A 8 0.09 9.24 -34.86
CA ALA A 8 0.62 8.53 -33.72
C ALA A 8 -0.16 9.01 -32.47
N PRO A 9 -0.83 8.14 -31.71
CA PRO A 9 -1.41 8.55 -30.44
C PRO A 9 -0.26 9.05 -29.57
N CYS A 10 -0.28 10.34 -29.26
CA CYS A 10 0.73 10.99 -28.44
C CYS A 10 0.74 10.28 -27.08
N ARG A 11 1.73 9.40 -26.86
CA ARG A 11 1.88 8.70 -25.59
C ARG A 11 2.10 9.79 -24.54
N PRO A 12 1.27 9.90 -23.51
CA PRO A 12 1.40 10.96 -22.52
C PRO A 12 2.79 10.88 -21.90
N GLN A 13 3.51 12.00 -21.90
CA GLN A 13 4.80 12.11 -21.28
C GLN A 13 4.58 12.24 -19.76
N ILE A 14 4.50 11.09 -19.09
CA ILE A 14 4.17 10.99 -17.66
C ILE A 14 5.27 11.63 -16.80
N PHE A 15 6.52 11.45 -17.21
CA PHE A 15 7.70 11.88 -16.45
C PHE A 15 8.42 13.02 -17.17
N SER A 16 9.14 13.83 -16.40
CA SER A 16 9.88 14.96 -16.96
C SER A 16 10.96 14.49 -17.94
N PRO A 17 11.06 15.07 -19.17
CA PRO A 17 12.16 14.75 -20.08
C PRO A 17 13.54 15.13 -19.53
N SER A 18 13.58 16.07 -18.58
CA SER A 18 14.83 16.58 -17.98
C SER A 18 15.30 15.78 -16.77
N SER A 19 14.61 14.71 -16.38
CA SER A 19 14.97 13.89 -15.21
C SER A 19 14.89 12.41 -15.54
N PRO A 20 15.73 11.56 -14.91
CA PRO A 20 15.55 10.11 -15.00
C PRO A 20 14.15 9.72 -14.54
N ALA A 21 13.48 8.84 -15.30
CA ALA A 21 12.16 8.33 -14.95
C ALA A 21 12.27 7.19 -13.93
N PRO A 22 11.33 7.08 -12.96
CA PRO A 22 11.24 5.90 -12.11
C PRO A 22 10.91 4.66 -12.93
N HIS A 23 11.39 3.50 -12.49
CA HIS A 23 11.04 2.24 -13.12
C HIS A 23 9.59 1.86 -12.73
N ILE A 24 8.78 1.47 -13.72
CA ILE A 24 7.38 1.09 -13.53
C ILE A 24 7.20 -0.37 -13.87
N THR A 25 6.56 -1.13 -12.98
CA THR A 25 6.14 -2.51 -13.21
C THR A 25 4.61 -2.61 -13.19
N THR A 26 4.07 -3.42 -14.09
CA THR A 26 2.63 -3.73 -14.15
C THR A 26 2.43 -5.23 -14.25
N THR A 27 2.07 -5.89 -13.15
CA THR A 27 1.87 -7.35 -13.09
C THR A 27 0.73 -7.68 -12.13
N ASP A 28 -0.08 -8.69 -12.45
CA ASP A 28 -1.07 -9.27 -11.53
C ASP A 28 -2.03 -8.26 -10.88
N GLY A 29 -2.45 -7.23 -11.63
CA GLY A 29 -3.33 -6.17 -11.12
C GLY A 29 -2.62 -5.10 -10.28
N TRP A 30 -1.29 -5.07 -10.30
CA TRP A 30 -0.49 -4.04 -9.65
C TRP A 30 0.09 -3.06 -10.66
N ILE A 31 0.21 -1.80 -10.24
CA ILE A 31 1.04 -0.78 -10.87
C ILE A 31 2.03 -0.30 -9.80
N THR A 32 3.31 -0.57 -9.96
CA THR A 32 4.33 -0.19 -8.95
C THR A 32 5.38 0.72 -9.54
N ALA A 33 5.59 1.87 -8.91
CA ALA A 33 6.70 2.77 -9.21
C ALA A 33 7.87 2.59 -8.23
N HIS A 34 9.05 2.37 -8.78
CA HIS A 34 10.30 2.24 -8.05
C HIS A 34 11.07 3.55 -8.15
N PHE A 35 11.03 4.32 -7.06
CA PHE A 35 11.74 5.58 -6.90
C PHE A 35 13.08 5.36 -6.21
N ASN A 36 14.10 6.09 -6.64
CA ASN A 36 15.41 6.15 -6.01
C ASN A 36 15.81 7.62 -5.81
N GLU A 37 17.07 7.86 -5.45
CA GLU A 37 17.58 9.22 -5.21
C GLU A 37 17.49 10.13 -6.44
N SER A 38 17.72 9.62 -7.65
CA SER A 38 17.70 10.42 -8.87
C SER A 38 16.31 10.55 -9.50
N THR A 39 15.38 9.64 -9.19
CA THR A 39 14.03 9.63 -9.79
C THR A 39 12.94 10.20 -8.89
N ALA A 40 13.16 10.31 -7.57
CA ALA A 40 12.22 10.87 -6.59
C ALA A 40 12.14 12.40 -6.62
N THR A 41 11.85 12.97 -7.79
CA THR A 41 11.67 14.41 -8.00
C THR A 41 10.19 14.79 -7.94
N LEU A 42 9.89 16.05 -7.62
CA LEU A 42 8.51 16.55 -7.59
C LEU A 42 7.78 16.33 -8.93
N PRO A 43 8.36 16.66 -10.10
CA PRO A 43 7.70 16.41 -11.38
C PRO A 43 7.36 14.93 -11.62
N ASN A 44 8.24 14.01 -11.20
CA ASN A 44 7.99 12.58 -11.38
C ASN A 44 6.90 12.06 -10.43
N VAL A 45 6.89 12.52 -9.18
CA VAL A 45 5.85 12.16 -8.20
C VAL A 45 4.48 12.71 -8.62
N GLU A 46 4.42 13.97 -9.05
CA GLU A 46 3.19 14.59 -9.56
C GLU A 46 2.73 13.90 -10.85
N GLY A 47 3.65 13.62 -11.77
CA GLY A 47 3.37 12.89 -13.00
C GLY A 47 2.77 11.50 -12.74
N PHE A 48 3.40 10.73 -11.85
CA PHE A 48 2.92 9.40 -11.43
C PHE A 48 1.50 9.47 -10.84
N THR A 49 1.29 10.32 -9.84
CA THR A 49 0.02 10.40 -9.09
C THR A 49 -1.11 11.04 -9.90
N ARG A 50 -0.79 11.93 -10.84
CA ARG A 50 -1.76 12.50 -11.80
C ARG A 50 -2.22 11.46 -12.82
N TYR A 51 -1.31 10.59 -13.27
CA TYR A 51 -1.60 9.62 -14.32
C TYR A 51 -2.32 8.37 -13.79
N TRP A 52 -1.88 7.83 -12.65
CA TRP A 52 -2.51 6.68 -12.00
C TRP A 52 -3.31 7.11 -10.77
N ARG A 53 -4.59 7.39 -10.99
CA ARG A 53 -5.53 7.91 -9.99
C ARG A 53 -6.33 6.79 -9.34
N PRO A 54 -6.22 6.59 -8.00
CA PRO A 54 -7.00 5.55 -7.30
C PRO A 54 -8.52 5.73 -7.35
N SER A 55 -9.00 6.96 -7.54
CA SER A 55 -10.43 7.25 -7.71
C SER A 55 -10.99 6.80 -9.06
N PHE A 56 -10.14 6.51 -10.04
CA PHE A 56 -10.59 6.16 -11.39
C PHE A 56 -11.19 4.75 -11.40
N SER A 57 -12.42 4.62 -11.91
CA SER A 57 -13.10 3.34 -12.12
C SER A 57 -13.58 3.29 -13.57
N PRO A 58 -13.19 2.26 -14.36
CA PRO A 58 -13.64 2.12 -15.75
C PRO A 58 -15.16 2.00 -15.90
N ASN A 59 -15.86 1.51 -14.87
CA ASN A 59 -17.27 1.15 -14.92
C ASN A 59 -18.22 2.25 -14.41
N HIS A 60 -17.69 3.34 -13.84
CA HIS A 60 -18.49 4.44 -13.29
C HIS A 60 -18.64 5.58 -14.32
N GLY A 61 -19.62 5.44 -15.21
CA GLY A 61 -20.15 6.53 -16.05
C GLY A 61 -19.36 6.85 -17.31
N GLN A 62 -19.57 6.05 -18.36
CA GLN A 62 -19.49 6.59 -19.72
C GLN A 62 -20.61 7.62 -19.90
N ASN A 63 -20.31 8.86 -19.59
CA ASN A 63 -20.97 10.05 -20.12
C ASN A 63 -20.02 11.25 -19.95
N GLN A 64 -18.84 11.20 -20.58
CA GLN A 64 -18.05 12.40 -20.84
C GLN A 64 -17.43 12.34 -22.23
N SER A 65 -18.14 12.96 -23.17
CA SER A 65 -17.55 13.74 -24.24
C SER A 65 -16.43 14.65 -23.70
N GLN A 66 -15.30 14.66 -24.41
CA GLN A 66 -14.21 15.65 -24.34
C GLN A 66 -13.36 15.67 -23.05
N SER A 67 -12.34 14.79 -22.98
CA SER A 67 -10.98 15.20 -22.61
C SER A 67 -9.98 14.09 -22.97
N SER A 68 -9.12 14.36 -23.94
CA SER A 68 -8.16 13.46 -24.58
C SER A 68 -6.93 13.11 -23.73
N THR A 69 -7.08 12.96 -22.42
CA THR A 69 -6.00 12.42 -21.56
C THR A 69 -6.40 11.03 -21.08
N VAL A 70 -5.93 10.01 -21.78
CA VAL A 70 -6.25 8.61 -21.50
C VAL A 70 -5.56 8.21 -20.18
N ASN A 71 -6.29 8.29 -19.07
CA ASN A 71 -5.83 7.76 -17.78
C ASN A 71 -5.79 6.23 -17.87
N PHE A 72 -4.61 5.63 -17.64
CA PHE A 72 -4.36 4.21 -17.89
C PHE A 72 -4.29 3.43 -16.58
N VAL A 73 -5.37 3.45 -15.82
CA VAL A 73 -5.61 2.38 -14.85
C VAL A 73 -6.18 1.22 -15.66
N LEU A 74 -5.44 0.12 -15.73
CA LEU A 74 -5.91 -1.08 -16.42
C LEU A 74 -7.20 -1.55 -15.73
N PRO A 75 -8.20 -2.08 -16.46
CA PRO A 75 -9.43 -2.58 -15.84
C PRO A 75 -9.20 -3.64 -14.74
N THR A 76 -8.05 -4.31 -14.77
CA THR A 76 -7.62 -5.31 -13.80
C THR A 76 -6.80 -4.75 -12.65
N THR A 77 -6.50 -3.44 -12.62
CA THR A 77 -5.70 -2.84 -11.55
C THR A 77 -6.48 -2.84 -10.23
N GLN A 78 -5.92 -3.55 -9.26
CA GLN A 78 -6.40 -3.60 -7.88
C GLN A 78 -5.58 -2.69 -6.97
N TRP A 79 -4.28 -2.56 -7.24
CA TRP A 79 -3.34 -1.82 -6.42
C TRP A 79 -2.44 -0.90 -7.24
N ILE A 80 -2.26 0.33 -6.74
CA ILE A 80 -1.18 1.23 -7.15
C ILE A 80 -0.20 1.29 -5.99
N ALA A 81 1.10 1.21 -6.26
CA ALA A 81 2.13 1.16 -5.23
C ALA A 81 3.36 1.99 -5.58
N ILE A 82 4.09 2.37 -4.54
CA ILE A 82 5.40 2.98 -4.62
C ILE A 82 6.40 2.25 -3.74
N ASN A 83 7.64 2.20 -4.21
CA ASN A 83 8.78 1.69 -3.46
C ASN A 83 9.94 2.70 -3.56
N ARG A 84 10.34 3.28 -2.43
CA ARG A 84 11.44 4.25 -2.32
C ARG A 84 12.75 3.62 -1.82
N GLY A 85 12.77 2.31 -1.63
CA GLY A 85 13.83 1.56 -0.98
C GLY A 85 13.63 1.46 0.53
N SER A 86 14.36 0.53 1.14
CA SER A 86 14.37 0.27 2.57
C SER A 86 15.57 0.96 3.24
N SER A 87 15.44 1.33 4.51
CA SER A 87 16.58 1.77 5.33
C SER A 87 17.39 0.61 5.91
N SER A 88 16.80 -0.59 5.97
CA SER A 88 17.35 -1.74 6.65
C SER A 88 17.65 -2.87 5.68
N SER A 89 18.91 -3.32 5.70
CA SER A 89 19.25 -4.69 5.33
C SER A 89 18.59 -5.63 6.35
N LEU A 90 17.30 -5.95 6.18
CA LEU A 90 16.68 -7.05 6.91
C LEU A 90 17.46 -8.31 6.54
N SER A 91 18.25 -8.83 7.49
CA SER A 91 19.18 -9.93 7.23
C SER A 91 18.48 -11.27 6.97
N SER A 92 17.20 -11.37 7.32
CA SER A 92 16.46 -12.63 7.37
C SER A 92 15.22 -12.58 6.48
N THR A 93 15.08 -13.60 5.63
CA THR A 93 13.93 -13.74 4.72
C THR A 93 12.67 -14.17 5.48
N PRO A 94 11.51 -13.53 5.25
CA PRO A 94 10.24 -13.95 5.85
C PRO A 94 9.85 -15.39 5.47
N ARG A 95 9.56 -16.22 6.47
CA ARG A 95 9.18 -17.64 6.33
C ARG A 95 7.67 -17.82 6.42
N ILE A 96 6.98 -17.27 5.42
CA ILE A 96 5.50 -17.18 5.41
C ILE A 96 4.82 -18.57 5.40
N PRO A 97 5.24 -19.55 4.58
CA PRO A 97 4.62 -20.88 4.61
C PRO A 97 4.71 -21.55 5.98
N GLU A 98 5.86 -21.45 6.64
CA GLU A 98 6.11 -22.03 7.95
C GLU A 98 5.35 -21.29 9.06
N LEU A 99 5.25 -19.96 8.98
CA LEU A 99 4.37 -19.17 9.86
C LEU A 99 2.93 -19.69 9.80
N LYS A 100 2.39 -19.87 8.59
CA LYS A 100 1.02 -20.34 8.39
C LYS A 100 0.82 -21.73 8.97
N ALA A 101 1.71 -22.67 8.65
CA ALA A 101 1.66 -24.03 9.19
C ALA A 101 1.75 -24.07 10.73
N ALA A 102 2.62 -23.26 11.32
CA ALA A 102 2.76 -23.15 12.77
C ALA A 102 1.51 -22.55 13.42
N PHE A 103 0.93 -21.51 12.81
CA PHE A 103 -0.33 -20.92 13.26
C PHE A 103 -1.48 -21.92 13.18
N ASP A 104 -1.62 -22.67 12.09
CA ASP A 104 -2.68 -23.68 11.94
C ASP A 104 -2.56 -24.78 13.00
N ALA A 105 -1.34 -25.26 13.25
CA ALA A 105 -1.06 -26.24 14.30
C ALA A 105 -1.31 -25.69 15.71
N LEU A 106 -1.02 -24.40 15.94
CA LEU A 106 -1.31 -23.72 17.19
C LEU A 106 -2.83 -23.59 17.37
N ALA A 107 -3.53 -22.97 16.41
CA ALA A 107 -4.96 -22.73 16.43
C ALA A 107 -5.81 -24.00 16.61
N SER A 108 -5.33 -25.14 16.10
CA SER A 108 -5.97 -26.45 16.29
C SER A 108 -5.89 -26.96 17.74
N ARG A 109 -4.82 -26.62 18.47
CA ARG A 109 -4.56 -27.09 19.84
C ARG A 109 -4.96 -26.09 20.92
N HIS A 110 -5.15 -24.83 20.55
CA HIS A 110 -5.30 -23.71 21.49
C HIS A 110 -6.72 -23.58 22.08
N ARG A 111 -7.26 -24.69 22.56
CA ARG A 111 -8.53 -24.78 23.29
C ARG A 111 -8.29 -25.57 24.57
N ILE A 112 -8.45 -24.93 25.72
CA ILE A 112 -8.40 -25.61 27.04
C ILE A 112 -9.82 -25.57 27.60
N ASN A 113 -10.38 -26.75 27.90
CA ASN A 113 -11.78 -26.89 28.36
C ASN A 113 -12.80 -26.21 27.43
N GLY A 114 -12.53 -26.21 26.11
CA GLY A 114 -13.37 -25.55 25.12
C GLY A 114 -13.19 -24.03 25.00
N HIS A 115 -12.40 -23.40 25.88
CA HIS A 115 -12.08 -21.98 25.81
C HIS A 115 -10.86 -21.73 24.93
N LEU A 116 -10.98 -20.77 24.01
CA LEU A 116 -9.89 -20.34 23.17
C LEU A 116 -8.82 -19.64 24.03
N THR A 117 -7.57 -20.05 23.87
CA THR A 117 -6.49 -19.45 24.66
C THR A 117 -5.60 -18.49 23.85
N LEU A 118 -5.82 -18.32 22.52
CA LEU A 118 -4.86 -17.66 21.63
C LEU A 118 -4.67 -16.21 22.05
N THR A 119 -3.43 -15.82 22.35
CA THR A 119 -3.12 -14.46 22.80
C THR A 119 -2.38 -13.68 21.72
N VAL A 120 -2.47 -12.35 21.81
CA VAL A 120 -1.70 -11.42 20.99
C VAL A 120 -0.19 -11.69 21.12
N SER A 121 0.29 -12.02 22.33
CA SER A 121 1.72 -12.36 22.56
C SER A 121 2.16 -13.57 21.75
N THR A 122 1.34 -14.63 21.75
CA THR A 122 1.69 -15.87 21.02
C THR A 122 1.75 -15.63 19.51
N LEU A 123 0.91 -14.75 18.98
CA LEU A 123 0.96 -14.37 17.56
C LEU A 123 2.21 -13.55 17.22
N ASP A 124 2.69 -12.74 18.17
CA ASP A 124 3.91 -11.95 18.00
C ASP A 124 5.14 -12.83 18.03
N GLU A 125 5.18 -13.78 18.97
CA GLU A 125 6.22 -14.81 19.04
C GLU A 125 6.33 -15.58 17.71
N LEU A 126 5.21 -15.97 17.11
CA LEU A 126 5.20 -16.56 15.77
C LEU A 126 5.76 -15.59 14.71
N ALA A 127 5.32 -14.32 14.72
CA ALA A 127 5.83 -13.32 13.77
C ALA A 127 7.36 -13.15 13.89
N TYR A 128 7.90 -13.10 15.11
CA TYR A 128 9.34 -13.06 15.38
C TYR A 128 10.06 -14.32 14.92
N GLN A 129 9.55 -15.49 15.32
CA GLN A 129 10.14 -16.77 15.00
C GLN A 129 10.27 -16.97 13.49
N TYR A 130 9.27 -16.54 12.71
CA TYR A 130 9.24 -16.72 11.27
C TYR A 130 9.66 -15.48 10.46
N HIS A 131 10.23 -14.46 11.12
CA HIS A 131 10.71 -13.22 10.50
C HIS A 131 9.68 -12.48 9.63
N VAL A 132 8.39 -12.55 10.01
CA VAL A 132 7.31 -11.81 9.34
C VAL A 132 7.03 -10.53 10.15
N LEU A 133 7.99 -9.62 10.09
CA LEU A 133 8.07 -8.45 10.98
C LEU A 133 7.43 -7.18 10.42
N SER A 134 7.05 -7.17 9.15
CA SER A 134 6.47 -5.97 8.56
C SER A 134 5.04 -5.72 9.06
N GLY A 135 4.63 -4.46 9.00
CA GLY A 135 3.28 -4.03 9.31
C GLY A 135 2.92 -2.78 8.54
N LYS A 136 1.66 -2.35 8.62
CA LYS A 136 1.17 -1.20 7.88
C LYS A 136 0.18 -0.35 8.66
N TRP A 137 0.32 0.96 8.56
CA TRP A 137 -0.73 1.91 8.88
C TRP A 137 -1.75 1.93 7.75
N MET A 138 -3.04 1.88 8.08
CA MET A 138 -4.13 1.87 7.10
C MET A 138 -4.95 3.16 7.19
N ILE A 139 -5.01 3.91 6.09
CA ILE A 139 -5.75 5.16 5.98
C ILE A 139 -6.94 4.92 5.05
N PHE A 140 -8.15 5.15 5.55
CA PHE A 140 -9.37 4.98 4.77
C PHE A 140 -9.90 6.33 4.31
N ALA A 141 -10.07 6.48 3.00
CA ALA A 141 -10.59 7.70 2.39
C ALA A 141 -11.61 7.35 1.31
N ASN A 142 -12.57 8.26 1.10
CA ASN A 142 -13.57 8.10 0.05
C ASN A 142 -12.98 8.49 -1.31
N ARG A 143 -13.74 8.19 -2.38
CA ARG A 143 -13.35 8.47 -3.76
C ARG A 143 -12.97 9.94 -4.02
N ASP A 144 -13.61 10.90 -3.37
CA ASP A 144 -13.38 12.33 -3.61
C ASP A 144 -12.04 12.81 -3.05
N THR A 145 -11.57 12.18 -1.98
CA THR A 145 -10.36 12.62 -1.25
C THR A 145 -9.16 11.72 -1.49
N ILE A 146 -9.35 10.50 -2.00
CA ILE A 146 -8.29 9.49 -2.12
C ILE A 146 -7.13 9.93 -3.01
N ASP A 147 -7.39 10.63 -4.13
CA ASP A 147 -6.34 11.04 -5.06
C ASP A 147 -5.38 12.05 -4.43
N ALA A 148 -5.92 13.06 -3.76
CA ALA A 148 -5.13 14.08 -3.06
C ALA A 148 -4.33 13.44 -1.92
N LEU A 149 -4.99 12.60 -1.11
CA LEU A 149 -4.33 11.93 0.00
C LEU A 149 -3.24 10.96 -0.47
N TRP A 150 -3.47 10.24 -1.56
CA TRP A 150 -2.47 9.36 -2.17
C TRP A 150 -1.26 10.14 -2.65
N ARG A 151 -1.47 11.27 -3.33
CA ARG A 151 -0.37 12.16 -3.75
C ARG A 151 0.46 12.60 -2.56
N ASP A 152 -0.17 13.07 -1.49
CA ASP A 152 0.52 13.60 -0.31
C ASP A 152 1.30 12.48 0.42
N VAL A 153 0.75 11.25 0.48
CA VAL A 153 1.48 10.07 0.98
C VAL A 153 2.69 9.72 0.11
N VAL A 154 2.55 9.74 -1.22
CA VAL A 154 3.67 9.45 -2.14
C VAL A 154 4.77 10.50 -1.99
N GLN A 155 4.43 11.79 -1.90
CA GLN A 155 5.40 12.86 -1.65
C GLN A 155 6.10 12.65 -0.30
N MET A 156 5.35 12.35 0.77
CA MET A 156 5.91 12.09 2.08
C MET A 156 6.92 10.92 2.04
N VAL A 157 6.55 9.78 1.45
CA VAL A 157 7.44 8.61 1.36
C VAL A 157 8.66 8.87 0.47
N CYS A 158 8.44 9.41 -0.73
CA CYS A 158 9.48 9.56 -1.75
C CYS A 158 10.47 10.70 -1.46
N MET A 159 9.97 11.81 -0.92
CA MET A 159 10.73 13.07 -0.83
C MET A 159 11.05 13.48 0.60
N TYR A 160 10.11 13.34 1.54
CA TYR A 160 10.32 13.71 2.94
C TYR A 160 11.09 12.61 3.70
N ARG A 161 10.54 11.39 3.77
CA ARG A 161 11.20 10.24 4.42
C ARG A 161 12.34 9.66 3.57
N LYS A 162 12.25 9.80 2.24
CA LYS A 162 13.23 9.26 1.26
C LYS A 162 13.45 7.74 1.37
N ARG A 163 12.48 7.02 1.95
CA ARG A 163 12.47 5.56 2.13
C ARG A 163 11.04 5.08 2.41
N GLY A 164 10.82 3.78 2.25
CA GLY A 164 9.58 3.10 2.59
C GLY A 164 8.77 2.68 1.36
N THR A 165 7.65 2.03 1.64
CA THR A 165 6.71 1.56 0.63
C THR A 165 5.28 1.92 1.03
N ALA A 166 4.46 2.19 0.02
CA ALA A 166 3.04 2.45 0.21
C ALA A 166 2.25 1.89 -0.96
N LYS A 167 0.98 1.57 -0.71
CA LYS A 167 0.04 1.16 -1.76
C LYS A 167 -1.35 1.68 -1.48
N VAL A 168 -2.15 1.79 -2.53
CA VAL A 168 -3.54 2.24 -2.48
C VAL A 168 -4.43 1.32 -3.31
N SER A 169 -5.60 0.99 -2.79
CA SER A 169 -6.58 0.20 -3.53
C SER A 169 -7.30 1.05 -4.59
N VAL A 170 -7.67 0.43 -5.70
CA VAL A 170 -8.33 1.09 -6.85
C VAL A 170 -9.73 0.55 -7.09
N ASN A 171 -9.89 -0.77 -6.97
CA ASN A 171 -11.13 -1.47 -7.31
C ASN A 171 -11.55 -2.39 -6.17
N GLU A 172 -12.33 -1.86 -5.23
CA GLU A 172 -13.14 -2.70 -4.34
C GLU A 172 -14.58 -2.61 -4.81
N ASP A 173 -15.07 -3.70 -5.41
CA ASP A 173 -16.46 -3.89 -5.80
C ASP A 173 -17.36 -3.51 -4.61
N ASP A 174 -18.16 -2.46 -4.76
CA ASP A 174 -19.15 -1.95 -3.79
C ASP A 174 -18.68 -1.19 -2.53
N ARG A 175 -17.41 -0.76 -2.43
CA ARG A 175 -17.03 0.19 -1.35
C ARG A 175 -16.68 1.57 -1.92
N ASP A 176 -17.38 2.61 -1.48
CA ASP A 176 -17.02 4.01 -1.74
C ASP A 176 -15.68 4.43 -1.11
N ASN A 177 -15.15 3.61 -0.21
CA ASN A 177 -13.89 3.84 0.47
C ASN A 177 -12.74 3.04 -0.17
N ARG A 178 -11.57 3.66 -0.22
CA ARG A 178 -10.29 3.08 -0.58
C ARG A 178 -9.39 3.05 0.64
N VAL A 179 -8.40 2.16 0.63
CA VAL A 179 -7.38 2.06 1.67
C VAL A 179 -6.01 2.41 1.11
N ILE A 180 -5.31 3.31 1.79
CA ILE A 180 -3.87 3.51 1.63
C ILE A 180 -3.18 2.75 2.76
N CYS A 181 -2.22 1.90 2.41
CA CYS A 181 -1.36 1.20 3.33
C CYS A 181 0.04 1.77 3.24
N VAL A 182 0.61 2.22 4.36
CA VAL A 182 2.00 2.70 4.45
C VAL A 182 2.76 1.81 5.41
N TYR A 183 3.86 1.23 4.93
CA TYR A 183 4.51 0.10 5.59
C TYR A 183 5.64 0.52 6.54
N VAL A 184 5.76 -0.24 7.62
CA VAL A 184 6.92 -0.33 8.50
C VAL A 184 7.55 -1.70 8.28
N GLU A 185 8.87 -1.75 8.20
CA GLU A 185 9.62 -2.98 7.93
C GLU A 185 9.69 -3.93 9.13
N ASN A 186 9.73 -3.37 10.34
CA ASN A 186 9.76 -4.12 11.59
C ASN A 186 8.82 -3.49 12.63
N PHE A 187 7.74 -4.18 12.99
CA PHE A 187 6.78 -3.69 13.98
C PHE A 187 7.38 -3.57 15.40
N ALA A 188 8.52 -4.22 15.65
CA ALA A 188 9.26 -4.14 16.92
C ALA A 188 10.06 -2.84 17.06
N ASP A 189 10.31 -2.14 15.95
CA ASP A 189 10.88 -0.80 15.97
C ASP A 189 9.76 0.21 16.29
N PHE A 190 9.49 0.36 17.59
CA PHE A 190 8.42 1.25 18.06
C PHE A 190 8.65 2.72 17.69
N GLU A 191 9.91 3.14 17.57
CA GLU A 191 10.24 4.50 17.13
C GLU A 191 9.88 4.70 15.66
N GLU A 192 10.18 3.72 14.80
CA GLU A 192 9.74 3.76 13.40
C GLU A 192 8.22 3.69 13.27
N VAL A 193 7.55 2.81 14.04
CA VAL A 193 6.08 2.67 14.02
C VAL A 193 5.39 3.98 14.42
N ARG A 194 5.86 4.62 15.51
CA ARG A 194 5.31 5.90 16.00
C ARG A 194 5.72 7.06 15.08
N GLY A 195 6.98 7.11 14.65
CA GLY A 195 7.49 8.15 13.78
C GLY A 195 6.79 8.20 12.43
N LEU A 196 6.55 7.05 11.80
CA LEU A 196 5.77 7.01 10.55
C LEU A 196 4.33 7.47 10.76
N ARG A 197 3.71 7.11 11.89
CA ARG A 197 2.36 7.59 12.23
C ARG A 197 2.35 9.11 12.40
N GLU A 198 3.35 9.66 13.05
CA GLU A 198 3.44 11.09 13.28
C GLU A 198 3.64 11.86 11.97
N ASP A 199 4.45 11.35 11.05
CA ASP A 199 4.58 11.93 9.71
C ASP A 199 3.26 11.90 8.93
N LEU A 200 2.49 10.81 9.04
CA LEU A 200 1.16 10.74 8.46
C LEU A 200 0.20 11.80 9.06
N ARG A 201 0.37 12.16 10.33
CA ARG A 201 -0.44 13.20 10.98
C ARG A 201 0.02 14.61 10.63
N THR A 202 1.31 14.87 10.66
CA THR A 202 1.90 16.23 10.61
C THR A 202 2.25 16.66 9.19
N VAL A 203 2.80 15.76 8.37
CA VAL A 203 3.22 16.05 6.99
C VAL A 203 2.04 15.85 6.03
N VAL A 204 1.30 14.75 6.19
CA VAL A 204 0.15 14.42 5.31
C VAL A 204 -1.17 15.02 5.81
N GLY A 205 -1.29 15.29 7.12
CA GLY A 205 -2.51 15.88 7.69
C GLY A 205 -3.62 14.87 8.02
N VAL A 206 -3.29 13.59 8.22
CA VAL A 206 -4.27 12.56 8.58
C VAL A 206 -4.80 12.78 9.99
N LYS A 207 -6.07 13.19 10.10
CA LYS A 207 -6.73 13.47 11.40
C LYS A 207 -7.46 12.25 11.97
N LYS A 208 -8.03 11.41 11.11
CA LYS A 208 -8.82 10.24 11.51
C LYS A 208 -7.96 9.21 12.25
N LYS A 209 -8.59 8.37 13.08
CA LYS A 209 -7.92 7.22 13.69
C LYS A 209 -7.51 6.25 12.59
N ILE A 210 -6.23 5.90 12.54
CA ILE A 210 -5.67 4.93 11.59
C ILE A 210 -5.26 3.67 12.35
N PRO A 211 -5.72 2.47 11.97
CA PRO A 211 -5.27 1.23 12.60
C PRO A 211 -3.92 0.78 12.03
N PHE A 212 -3.13 0.10 12.87
CA PHE A 212 -1.93 -0.60 12.43
C PHE A 212 -2.21 -2.10 12.32
N LYS A 213 -1.81 -2.74 11.22
CA LYS A 213 -1.96 -4.20 11.02
C LYS A 213 -0.63 -4.83 10.63
N MET A 214 -0.17 -5.78 11.45
CA MET A 214 0.98 -6.63 11.14
C MET A 214 0.70 -7.50 9.90
N ASP A 215 1.73 -7.73 9.08
CA ASP A 215 1.63 -8.64 7.94
C ASP A 215 1.46 -10.09 8.38
N ALA A 216 2.10 -10.49 9.48
CA ALA A 216 1.90 -11.82 10.07
C ALA A 216 0.40 -12.12 10.30
N TYR A 217 -0.37 -11.14 10.80
CA TYR A 217 -1.81 -11.32 11.05
C TYR A 217 -2.58 -11.47 9.73
N THR A 218 -2.12 -10.81 8.66
CA THR A 218 -2.67 -10.98 7.31
C THR A 218 -2.41 -12.40 6.81
N HIS A 219 -1.19 -12.92 6.98
CA HIS A 219 -0.82 -14.27 6.55
C HIS A 219 -1.50 -15.38 7.38
N MET A 220 -1.73 -15.14 8.67
CA MET A 220 -2.46 -16.04 9.57
C MET A 220 -4.00 -15.95 9.41
N GLY A 221 -4.52 -15.14 8.48
CA GLY A 221 -5.97 -15.05 8.25
C GLY A 221 -6.73 -14.31 9.35
N ILE A 222 -6.06 -13.49 10.15
CA ILE A 222 -6.67 -12.71 11.24
C ILE A 222 -7.25 -11.42 10.66
N TYR A 223 -8.55 -11.47 10.35
CA TYR A 223 -9.35 -10.34 9.87
C TYR A 223 -10.48 -10.02 10.84
N THR A 224 -11.20 -8.92 10.62
CA THR A 224 -12.37 -8.57 11.42
C THR A 224 -13.38 -9.72 11.39
N GLY A 225 -13.90 -10.10 12.55
CA GLY A 225 -14.86 -11.21 12.67
C GLY A 225 -14.23 -12.61 12.59
N ASN A 226 -12.91 -12.74 12.73
CA ASN A 226 -12.27 -14.07 12.80
C ASN A 226 -12.82 -14.91 13.96
N GLN A 227 -12.81 -16.22 13.77
CA GLN A 227 -13.32 -17.22 14.73
C GLN A 227 -12.60 -17.25 16.09
N TRP A 228 -11.45 -16.56 16.20
CA TRP A 228 -10.65 -16.51 17.41
C TRP A 228 -10.94 -15.27 18.27
N GLY A 229 -11.80 -14.34 17.81
CA GLY A 229 -12.08 -13.10 18.54
C GLY A 229 -10.85 -12.18 18.69
N ILE A 230 -9.77 -12.44 17.95
CA ILE A 230 -8.52 -11.68 18.03
C ILE A 230 -8.67 -10.37 17.27
N PRO A 231 -8.41 -9.20 17.87
CA PRO A 231 -8.40 -7.95 17.12
C PRO A 231 -7.37 -8.00 15.96
N PRO A 232 -7.75 -7.70 14.71
CA PRO A 232 -6.85 -7.78 13.56
C PRO A 232 -5.87 -6.61 13.46
N THR A 233 -6.03 -5.62 14.33
CA THR A 233 -5.31 -4.34 14.30
C THR A 233 -4.89 -3.95 15.71
N ARG A 234 -3.76 -3.26 15.80
CA ARG A 234 -3.29 -2.58 17.00
C ARG A 234 -3.62 -1.09 16.92
N TRP A 235 -3.83 -0.52 18.09
CA TRP A 235 -3.87 0.91 18.27
C TRP A 235 -2.62 1.29 19.05
N PHE A 236 -1.69 1.96 18.36
CA PHE A 236 -0.63 2.68 19.05
C PHE A 236 -1.19 4.08 19.29
N GLU A 237 -1.46 4.40 20.55
CA GLU A 237 -1.90 5.74 20.97
C GLU A 237 -0.74 6.72 20.88
#